data_AF-A0A101JS40-F1
#
_entry.id   AF-A0A101JS40-F1
#
_cell.length_a   1.000
_cell.length_b   1.000
_cell.length_c   1.000
_cell.angle_alpha   90.00
_cell.angle_beta   90.00
_cell.angle_gamma   90.00
#
_symmetry.space_group_name_H-M   'P 1'
#
loop_
_entity.id
_entity.type
_entity.pdbx_description
1 polymer ?
#
loop_
_entity_poly.entity_id
_entity_poly.type
_entity_poly.pdbx_seq_one_letter_code
_entity_poly.pdbx_strand_id
1 'polypeptide(L)'
;MKRITIPALVAIMLLLCQSLSFAAVSQFTGTWKNTDPNTAGVTKLSITGNGNSLKMRAWGKCHPQDCDWGEVNAYAYAPGVSSNIDQNAQAVSALFSTSFSQTLVIVRPNSRSTIRADIYTRFTDNSGRSNYTASYTFNRQLIVGPIGPIGPIRPMPSVEEDCISFNPSTVTVKNLDGRWTIVDGNHLMFNFGPNRTEALQALRIIKHYRMNSSCFVGRPDPSFQYLLVNGRAPQGNMPGEDCVSFNPNSIEVRNIGGSWKIVDGSHWVFDFGSKEDEARKAFAIIKKHGFTRSCFVGRPDPSFQYLKK
;
A
#
# COMPACT_ATOMS: atom_id res chain seq x y z
N MET A 1 -4.30 -6.02 67.03
CA MET A 1 -4.05 -5.12 65.89
C MET A 1 -2.86 -5.64 65.08
N LYS A 2 -3.10 -6.31 63.96
CA LYS A 2 -2.09 -6.59 62.92
C LYS A 2 -2.77 -6.39 61.57
N ARG A 3 -2.40 -5.32 60.87
CA ARG A 3 -2.89 -5.01 59.53
C ARG A 3 -2.11 -5.85 58.53
N ILE A 4 -2.77 -6.79 57.86
CA ILE A 4 -2.22 -7.55 56.74
C ILE A 4 -2.67 -6.83 55.47
N THR A 5 -1.74 -6.12 54.83
CA THR A 5 -1.94 -5.53 53.50
C THR A 5 -1.65 -6.60 52.46
N ILE A 6 -2.70 -7.07 51.78
CA ILE A 6 -2.59 -7.95 50.61
C ILE A 6 -2.29 -7.03 49.40
N PRO A 7 -1.18 -7.21 48.66
CA PRO A 7 -0.94 -6.43 47.45
C PRO A 7 -1.83 -6.95 46.33
N ALA A 8 -2.55 -6.03 45.70
CA ALA A 8 -3.37 -6.22 44.51
C ALA A 8 -2.49 -6.58 43.30
N LEU A 9 -2.03 -7.82 43.23
CA LEU A 9 -1.07 -8.31 42.22
C LEU A 9 -1.62 -9.50 41.43
N VAL A 10 -2.94 -9.52 41.17
CA VAL A 10 -3.62 -10.64 40.47
C VAL A 10 -4.48 -10.20 39.26
N ALA A 11 -4.61 -8.92 38.92
CA ALA A 11 -5.64 -8.51 37.94
C ALA A 11 -5.16 -7.74 36.68
N ILE A 12 -3.91 -7.89 36.22
CA ILE A 12 -3.48 -7.30 34.94
C ILE A 12 -2.52 -8.24 34.20
N MET A 13 -2.99 -9.43 33.83
CA MET A 13 -2.28 -10.31 32.89
C MET A 13 -3.27 -11.03 31.98
N LEU A 14 -4.12 -10.27 31.29
CA LEU A 14 -4.99 -10.73 30.20
C LEU A 14 -5.54 -9.48 29.51
N LEU A 15 -4.84 -8.92 28.51
CA LEU A 15 -5.39 -8.04 27.45
C LEU A 15 -4.30 -7.45 26.53
N LEU A 16 -3.40 -8.26 25.97
CA LEU A 16 -2.60 -7.84 24.80
C LEU A 16 -2.44 -8.98 23.79
N CYS A 17 -3.57 -9.62 23.45
CA CYS A 17 -3.72 -10.18 22.11
C CYS A 17 -4.61 -9.21 21.31
N GLN A 18 -4.18 -7.95 21.19
CA GLN A 18 -4.75 -7.09 20.17
C GLN A 18 -4.18 -7.55 18.83
N SER A 19 -4.88 -8.51 18.23
CA SER A 19 -4.75 -8.85 16.83
C SER A 19 -4.74 -7.54 16.04
N LEU A 20 -3.67 -7.31 15.27
CA LEU A 20 -3.59 -6.25 14.28
C LEU A 20 -4.83 -6.38 13.39
N SER A 21 -5.83 -5.50 13.58
CA SER A 21 -6.98 -5.43 12.70
C SER A 21 -6.47 -5.08 11.30
N PHE A 22 -6.47 -6.08 10.43
CA PHE A 22 -6.26 -5.89 9.01
C PHE A 22 -7.50 -5.17 8.48
N ALA A 23 -7.35 -4.20 7.59
CA ALA A 23 -8.48 -3.68 6.82
C ALA A 23 -8.93 -4.79 5.83
N ALA A 24 -9.74 -5.73 6.32
CA ALA A 24 -9.98 -7.02 5.70
C ALA A 24 -10.55 -6.96 4.28
N VAL A 25 -11.43 -6.02 3.95
CA VAL A 25 -11.96 -5.89 2.57
C VAL A 25 -10.89 -5.42 1.58
N SER A 26 -9.98 -4.54 2.01
CA SER A 26 -8.87 -4.05 1.17
C SER A 26 -7.89 -5.16 0.76
N GLN A 27 -7.88 -6.26 1.50
CA GLN A 27 -7.08 -7.43 1.15
C GLN A 27 -7.61 -8.16 -0.09
N PHE A 28 -8.89 -7.98 -0.45
CA PHE A 28 -9.52 -8.57 -1.63
C PHE A 28 -9.62 -7.60 -2.81
N THR A 29 -9.90 -6.32 -2.56
CA THR A 29 -10.10 -5.34 -3.64
C THR A 29 -8.81 -5.12 -4.42
N GLY A 30 -8.88 -5.07 -5.75
CA GLY A 30 -7.73 -4.95 -6.66
C GLY A 30 -7.87 -5.82 -7.91
N THR A 31 -6.90 -5.71 -8.80
CA THR A 31 -6.75 -6.65 -9.92
C THR A 31 -5.80 -7.78 -9.52
N TRP A 32 -6.10 -8.99 -9.97
CA TRP A 32 -5.42 -10.21 -9.61
C TRP A 32 -5.16 -11.03 -10.87
N LYS A 33 -3.92 -11.48 -11.06
CA LYS A 33 -3.53 -12.32 -12.19
C LYS A 33 -3.14 -13.70 -11.71
N ASN A 34 -3.62 -14.73 -12.40
CA ASN A 34 -3.30 -16.11 -12.05
C ASN A 34 -1.78 -16.30 -12.12
N THR A 35 -1.26 -17.00 -11.11
CA THR A 35 0.17 -17.30 -10.98
C THR A 35 0.63 -18.37 -11.97
N ASP A 36 -0.28 -19.22 -12.44
CA ASP A 36 -0.01 -20.20 -13.48
C ASP A 36 -0.26 -19.59 -14.88
N PRO A 37 0.79 -19.34 -15.69
CA PRO A 37 0.63 -18.81 -17.04
C PRO A 37 0.00 -19.81 -18.03
N ASN A 38 0.01 -21.10 -17.70
CA ASN A 38 -0.52 -22.18 -18.53
C ASN A 38 -1.92 -22.65 -18.12
N THR A 39 -2.57 -21.92 -17.20
CA THR A 39 -3.93 -22.24 -16.76
C THR A 39 -4.90 -22.32 -17.94
N ALA A 40 -5.73 -23.37 -17.96
CA ALA A 40 -6.86 -23.51 -18.89
C ALA A 40 -8.15 -22.88 -18.34
N GLY A 41 -8.13 -22.35 -17.12
CA GLY A 41 -9.29 -21.81 -16.43
C GLY A 41 -9.23 -20.30 -16.23
N VAL A 42 -9.49 -19.82 -15.00
CA VAL A 42 -9.53 -18.38 -14.73
C VAL A 42 -8.14 -17.77 -14.76
N THR A 43 -7.95 -16.75 -15.58
CA THR A 43 -6.66 -16.07 -15.79
C THR A 43 -6.54 -14.78 -14.99
N LYS A 44 -7.67 -14.10 -14.73
CA LYS A 44 -7.69 -12.80 -14.06
C LYS A 44 -8.97 -12.61 -13.24
N LEU A 45 -8.85 -11.89 -12.13
CA LEU A 45 -9.96 -11.38 -11.33
C LEU A 45 -9.78 -9.88 -11.08
N SER A 46 -10.87 -9.14 -11.01
CA SER A 46 -10.90 -7.75 -10.55
C SER A 46 -12.00 -7.62 -9.52
N ILE A 47 -11.65 -7.20 -8.32
CA ILE A 47 -12.59 -6.99 -7.21
C ILE A 47 -12.56 -5.51 -6.86
N THR A 48 -13.70 -4.84 -6.94
CA THR A 48 -13.81 -3.39 -6.71
C THR A 48 -14.92 -3.10 -5.70
N GLY A 49 -14.93 -1.90 -5.13
CA GLY A 49 -15.93 -1.47 -4.16
C GLY A 49 -15.47 -1.51 -2.70
N ASN A 50 -16.42 -1.58 -1.78
CA ASN A 50 -16.24 -1.60 -0.32
C ASN A 50 -17.08 -2.72 0.31
N GLY A 51 -17.00 -2.94 1.63
CA GLY A 51 -17.62 -4.08 2.30
C GLY A 51 -19.12 -4.26 2.11
N ASN A 52 -19.85 -3.20 1.73
CA ASN A 52 -21.28 -3.24 1.49
C ASN A 52 -21.66 -3.27 -0.02
N SER A 53 -20.70 -3.03 -0.92
CA SER A 53 -20.96 -2.89 -2.36
C SER A 53 -19.78 -3.43 -3.19
N LEU A 54 -19.42 -4.69 -2.96
CA LEU A 54 -18.37 -5.33 -3.75
C LEU A 54 -18.89 -5.76 -5.11
N LYS A 55 -18.00 -5.67 -6.10
CA LYS A 55 -18.20 -6.23 -7.43
C LYS A 55 -17.01 -7.07 -7.82
N MET A 56 -17.26 -8.12 -8.61
CA MET A 56 -16.23 -8.99 -9.15
C MET A 56 -16.39 -9.14 -10.66
N ARG A 57 -15.29 -8.96 -11.39
CA ARG A 57 -15.15 -9.30 -12.80
C ARG A 57 -14.10 -10.37 -12.97
N ALA A 58 -14.36 -11.36 -13.81
CA ALA A 58 -13.49 -12.50 -14.03
C ALA A 58 -13.19 -12.69 -15.53
N TRP A 59 -12.02 -13.25 -15.82
CA TRP A 59 -11.63 -13.65 -17.17
C TRP A 59 -11.16 -15.09 -17.18
N GLY A 60 -11.59 -15.85 -18.18
CA GLY A 60 -11.18 -17.23 -18.43
C GLY A 60 -10.29 -17.36 -19.65
N LYS A 61 -9.43 -18.38 -19.67
CA LYS A 61 -8.55 -18.68 -20.80
C LYS A 61 -9.39 -18.97 -22.05
N CYS A 62 -9.18 -18.17 -23.09
CA CYS A 62 -9.75 -18.33 -24.42
C CYS A 62 -8.72 -17.96 -25.48
N HIS A 63 -9.00 -18.27 -26.75
CA HIS A 63 -8.14 -17.92 -27.87
C HIS A 63 -8.87 -17.02 -28.87
N PRO A 64 -8.25 -15.92 -29.37
CA PRO A 64 -6.88 -15.46 -29.11
C PRO A 64 -6.70 -14.61 -27.85
N GLN A 65 -7.80 -14.17 -27.24
CA GLN A 65 -7.83 -13.34 -26.04
C GLN A 65 -8.68 -14.02 -24.97
N ASP A 66 -8.39 -13.74 -23.71
CA ASP A 66 -9.17 -14.27 -22.59
C ASP A 66 -10.63 -13.80 -22.67
N CYS A 67 -11.57 -14.73 -22.40
CA CYS A 67 -12.99 -14.44 -22.39
C CYS A 67 -13.35 -13.69 -21.11
N ASP A 68 -13.99 -12.54 -21.26
CA ASP A 68 -14.57 -11.79 -20.17
C ASP A 68 -15.89 -12.41 -19.72
N TRP A 69 -16.01 -12.71 -18.43
CA TRP A 69 -17.24 -13.26 -17.85
C TRP A 69 -18.23 -12.17 -17.42
N GLY A 70 -17.85 -10.91 -17.55
CA GLY A 70 -18.64 -9.75 -17.11
C GLY A 70 -18.41 -9.40 -15.64
N GLU A 71 -19.05 -8.33 -15.20
CA GLU A 71 -19.05 -7.87 -13.82
C GLU A 71 -20.34 -8.28 -13.11
N VAL A 72 -20.21 -8.89 -11.93
CA VAL A 72 -21.34 -9.28 -11.07
C VAL A 72 -21.16 -8.71 -9.66
N ASN A 73 -22.25 -8.67 -8.90
CA ASN A 73 -22.16 -8.35 -7.48
C ASN A 73 -21.37 -9.43 -6.73
N ALA A 74 -20.58 -8.98 -5.76
CA ALA A 74 -19.81 -9.84 -4.87
C ALA A 74 -20.17 -9.55 -3.41
N TYR A 75 -19.96 -10.54 -2.56
CA TYR A 75 -20.37 -10.50 -1.16
C TYR A 75 -19.21 -10.89 -0.27
N ALA A 76 -18.86 -10.03 0.68
CA ALA A 76 -17.86 -10.34 1.70
C ALA A 76 -18.50 -11.11 2.86
N TYR A 77 -17.72 -11.97 3.51
CA TYR A 77 -18.14 -12.74 4.68
C TYR A 77 -17.17 -12.51 5.85
N ALA A 78 -17.70 -12.12 7.00
CA ALA A 78 -16.95 -11.96 8.26
C ALA A 78 -17.21 -13.17 9.19
N PRO A 79 -16.47 -13.30 10.32
CA PRO A 79 -16.57 -14.46 11.22
C PRO A 79 -17.93 -14.61 11.93
N GLY A 80 -18.72 -13.54 12.02
CA GLY A 80 -20.02 -13.56 12.69
C GLY A 80 -20.89 -12.36 12.36
N VAL A 81 -22.17 -12.46 12.70
CA VAL A 81 -23.24 -11.50 12.31
C VAL A 81 -23.04 -10.08 12.83
N SER A 82 -22.31 -9.91 13.95
CA SER A 82 -22.00 -8.60 14.54
C SER A 82 -20.63 -8.06 14.10
N SER A 83 -19.89 -8.79 13.27
CA SER A 83 -18.54 -8.39 12.85
C SER A 83 -18.58 -7.24 11.86
N ASN A 84 -17.68 -6.27 12.02
CA ASN A 84 -17.49 -5.22 11.02
C ASN A 84 -16.86 -5.84 9.75
N ILE A 85 -17.59 -5.84 8.65
CA ILE A 85 -17.19 -6.51 7.41
C ILE A 85 -15.93 -5.89 6.79
N ASP A 86 -15.77 -4.56 6.83
CA ASP A 86 -14.61 -3.86 6.27
C ASP A 86 -13.31 -4.23 6.96
N GLN A 87 -13.39 -4.55 8.25
CA GLN A 87 -12.24 -4.89 9.10
C GLN A 87 -12.03 -6.39 9.30
N ASN A 88 -13.05 -7.23 9.06
CA ASN A 88 -12.98 -8.65 9.42
C ASN A 88 -13.37 -9.62 8.29
N ALA A 89 -13.63 -9.16 7.06
CA ALA A 89 -13.87 -10.05 5.92
C ALA A 89 -12.81 -11.17 5.77
N GLN A 90 -13.24 -12.42 5.77
CA GLN A 90 -12.39 -13.61 5.61
C GLN A 90 -12.53 -14.25 4.23
N ALA A 91 -13.64 -13.98 3.54
CA ALA A 91 -13.87 -14.47 2.19
C ALA A 91 -14.72 -13.47 1.39
N VAL A 92 -14.64 -13.55 0.06
CA VAL A 92 -15.53 -12.88 -0.88
C VAL A 92 -16.11 -13.93 -1.82
N SER A 93 -17.40 -13.90 -2.09
CA SER A 93 -18.02 -14.73 -3.13
C SER A 93 -18.60 -13.90 -4.26
N ALA A 94 -18.71 -14.50 -5.44
CA ALA A 94 -19.44 -13.98 -6.57
C ALA A 94 -20.05 -15.14 -7.37
N LEU A 95 -21.25 -14.94 -7.91
CA LEU A 95 -21.96 -15.93 -8.72
C LEU A 95 -22.10 -15.44 -10.16
N PHE A 96 -21.43 -16.11 -11.08
CA PHE A 96 -21.55 -15.86 -12.52
C PHE A 96 -22.58 -16.84 -13.10
N SER A 97 -23.57 -16.33 -13.82
CA SER A 97 -24.62 -17.16 -14.43
C SER A 97 -24.65 -16.95 -15.94
N THR A 98 -24.78 -18.06 -16.66
CA THR A 98 -25.02 -18.11 -18.10
C THR A 98 -26.30 -18.90 -18.37
N SER A 99 -26.72 -19.01 -19.63
CA SER A 99 -27.90 -19.80 -19.99
C SER A 99 -27.77 -21.29 -19.67
N PHE A 100 -26.55 -21.81 -19.55
CA PHE A 100 -26.29 -23.25 -19.40
C PHE A 100 -25.49 -23.63 -18.15
N SER A 101 -25.00 -22.66 -17.37
CA SER A 101 -24.20 -22.93 -16.19
C SER A 101 -24.21 -21.80 -15.16
N GLN A 102 -23.93 -22.16 -13.91
CA GLN A 102 -23.66 -21.26 -12.80
C GLN A 102 -22.27 -21.54 -12.24
N THR A 103 -21.47 -20.49 -12.06
CA THR A 103 -20.11 -20.59 -11.54
C THR A 103 -19.98 -19.74 -10.29
N LEU A 104 -19.81 -20.40 -9.14
CA LEU A 104 -19.54 -19.77 -7.85
C LEU A 104 -18.04 -19.62 -7.68
N VAL A 105 -17.59 -18.39 -7.46
CA VAL A 105 -16.20 -18.07 -7.13
C VAL A 105 -16.12 -17.69 -5.67
N ILE A 106 -15.26 -18.36 -4.90
CA ILE A 106 -14.98 -18.05 -3.49
C ILE A 106 -13.51 -17.66 -3.38
N VAL A 107 -13.26 -16.42 -2.99
CA VAL A 107 -11.92 -15.86 -2.82
C VAL A 107 -11.58 -15.79 -1.34
N ARG A 108 -10.39 -16.29 -0.99
CA ARG A 108 -9.80 -16.20 0.35
C ARG A 108 -8.41 -15.57 0.28
N PRO A 109 -8.02 -14.80 1.29
CA PRO A 109 -6.66 -14.30 1.37
C PRO A 109 -5.71 -15.47 1.64
N ASN A 110 -4.61 -15.52 0.90
CA ASN A 110 -3.52 -16.47 1.15
C ASN A 110 -2.30 -15.77 1.77
N SER A 111 -2.06 -14.50 1.38
CA SER A 111 -1.08 -13.60 2.00
C SER A 111 -1.50 -12.14 1.79
N ARG A 112 -0.63 -11.17 2.08
CA ARG A 112 -0.90 -9.74 1.80
C ARG A 112 -1.02 -9.41 0.31
N SER A 113 -0.30 -10.14 -0.55
CA SER A 113 -0.22 -9.88 -1.99
C SER A 113 -0.73 -11.03 -2.85
N THR A 114 -1.29 -12.08 -2.23
CA THR A 114 -1.82 -13.25 -2.92
C THR A 114 -3.19 -13.65 -2.40
N ILE A 115 -4.08 -14.00 -3.31
CA ILE A 115 -5.37 -14.62 -2.99
C ILE A 115 -5.45 -16.02 -3.58
N ARG A 116 -6.27 -16.87 -2.96
CA ARG A 116 -6.74 -18.12 -3.53
C ARG A 116 -8.19 -17.94 -3.94
N ALA A 117 -8.55 -18.37 -5.15
CA ALA A 117 -9.94 -18.50 -5.56
C ALA A 117 -10.28 -19.97 -5.79
N ASP A 118 -11.30 -20.45 -5.10
CA ASP A 118 -11.91 -21.76 -5.34
C ASP A 118 -13.16 -21.54 -6.19
N ILE A 119 -13.26 -22.28 -7.30
CA ILE A 119 -14.29 -22.11 -8.32
C ILE A 119 -15.11 -23.39 -8.40
N TYR A 120 -16.43 -23.24 -8.40
CA TYR A 120 -17.38 -24.34 -8.50
C TYR A 120 -18.34 -24.07 -9.64
N THR A 121 -18.27 -24.88 -10.69
CA THR A 121 -19.14 -24.75 -11.86
C THR A 121 -20.18 -25.86 -11.86
N ARG A 122 -21.44 -25.45 -11.95
CA ARG A 122 -22.60 -26.33 -12.10
C ARG A 122 -23.27 -26.10 -13.44
N PHE A 123 -23.47 -27.16 -14.22
CA PHE A 123 -24.24 -27.10 -15.46
C PHE A 123 -25.74 -27.20 -15.17
N THR A 124 -26.53 -26.33 -15.80
CA THR A 124 -27.98 -26.18 -15.56
C THR A 124 -28.83 -26.49 -16.79
N ASP A 125 -28.20 -26.94 -17.88
CA ASP A 125 -28.82 -27.20 -19.19
C ASP A 125 -29.16 -28.68 -19.43
N ASN A 126 -29.05 -29.54 -18.42
CA ASN A 126 -29.24 -31.00 -18.53
C ASN A 126 -28.36 -31.68 -19.59
N SER A 127 -27.22 -31.09 -19.95
CA SER A 127 -26.30 -31.62 -20.97
C SER A 127 -25.60 -32.94 -20.61
N GLY A 128 -25.79 -33.47 -19.40
CA GLY A 128 -25.07 -34.64 -18.88
C GLY A 128 -23.62 -34.36 -18.46
N ARG A 129 -23.12 -33.13 -18.64
CA ARG A 129 -21.79 -32.72 -18.18
C ARG A 129 -21.71 -32.76 -16.66
N SER A 130 -20.63 -33.32 -16.12
CA SER A 130 -20.37 -33.31 -14.69
C SER A 130 -19.99 -31.92 -14.19
N ASN A 131 -20.54 -31.54 -13.04
CA ASN A 131 -20.09 -30.36 -12.31
C ASN A 131 -18.63 -30.53 -11.91
N TYR A 132 -17.86 -29.45 -11.89
CA TYR A 132 -16.44 -29.51 -11.59
C TYR A 132 -16.00 -28.35 -10.70
N THR A 133 -14.82 -28.50 -10.10
CA THR A 133 -14.18 -27.47 -9.29
C THR A 133 -12.73 -27.28 -9.68
N ALA A 134 -12.22 -26.08 -9.47
CA ALA A 134 -10.81 -25.76 -9.65
C ALA A 134 -10.37 -24.71 -8.64
N SER A 135 -9.12 -24.76 -8.22
CA SER A 135 -8.52 -23.78 -7.32
C SER A 135 -7.36 -23.07 -8.02
N TYR A 136 -7.32 -21.76 -7.90
CA TYR A 136 -6.30 -20.92 -8.50
C TYR A 136 -5.68 -19.99 -7.47
N THR A 137 -4.39 -19.72 -7.60
CA THR A 137 -3.70 -18.71 -6.81
C THR A 137 -3.37 -17.53 -7.70
N PHE A 138 -3.62 -16.31 -7.20
CA PHE A 138 -3.41 -15.08 -7.94
C PHE A 138 -2.46 -14.16 -7.19
N ASN A 139 -1.63 -13.48 -7.96
CA ASN A 139 -0.83 -12.35 -7.50
C ASN A 139 -1.56 -11.04 -7.79
N ARG A 140 -1.51 -10.13 -6.83
CA ARG A 140 -2.04 -8.78 -6.98
C ARG A 140 -1.31 -8.08 -8.13
N GLN A 141 -2.05 -7.59 -9.10
CA GLN A 141 -1.56 -6.70 -10.14
C GLN A 141 -1.66 -5.26 -9.65
N LEU A 142 -0.55 -4.54 -9.71
CA LEU A 142 -0.56 -3.10 -9.56
C LEU A 142 -1.25 -2.54 -10.81
N ILE A 143 -2.41 -1.90 -10.67
CA ILE A 143 -3.09 -1.24 -11.79
C ILE A 143 -2.29 0.03 -12.11
N VAL A 144 -1.32 -0.11 -13.01
CA VAL A 144 -0.78 1.02 -13.77
C VAL A 144 -1.70 1.18 -14.98
N GLY A 145 -2.26 2.38 -15.19
CA GLY A 145 -3.24 2.65 -16.26
C GLY A 145 -2.71 2.42 -17.68
N PRO A 146 -3.57 2.49 -18.71
CA PRO A 146 -3.33 1.89 -20.02
C PRO A 146 -2.23 2.60 -20.80
N ILE A 147 -1.20 1.83 -21.17
CA ILE A 147 -0.14 2.21 -22.09
C ILE A 147 -0.68 1.96 -23.51
N GLY A 148 -0.40 2.88 -24.44
CA GLY A 148 -0.62 2.69 -25.88
C GLY A 148 0.11 1.45 -26.44
N PRO A 149 0.02 1.21 -27.77
CA PRO A 149 0.31 -0.09 -28.38
C PRO A 149 1.71 -0.63 -28.02
N ILE A 150 1.72 -1.93 -27.75
CA ILE A 150 2.72 -2.71 -27.03
C ILE A 150 4.00 -2.89 -27.88
N GLY A 151 5.11 -2.29 -27.44
CA GLY A 151 6.47 -2.73 -27.78
C GLY A 151 6.89 -3.95 -26.94
N PRO A 152 8.01 -4.64 -27.29
CA PRO A 152 8.40 -5.91 -26.67
C PRO A 152 8.54 -5.80 -25.15
N ILE A 153 8.04 -6.84 -24.47
CA ILE A 153 7.93 -6.99 -23.02
C ILE A 153 9.29 -6.74 -22.36
N ARG A 154 9.43 -5.61 -21.67
CA ARG A 154 10.51 -5.39 -20.70
C ARG A 154 10.07 -5.95 -19.34
N PRO A 155 10.95 -6.62 -18.58
CA PRO A 155 10.66 -7.03 -17.20
C PRO A 155 10.20 -5.83 -16.38
N MET A 156 9.30 -6.07 -15.41
CA MET A 156 8.77 -5.05 -14.50
C MET A 156 9.91 -4.17 -14.02
N PRO A 157 9.83 -2.83 -14.14
CA PRO A 157 10.90 -1.98 -13.66
C PRO A 157 10.99 -2.22 -12.15
N SER A 158 12.13 -2.78 -11.72
CA SER A 158 12.67 -2.45 -10.41
C SER A 158 12.53 -0.93 -10.29
N VAL A 159 11.71 -0.43 -9.36
CA VAL A 159 11.61 1.02 -9.16
C VAL A 159 13.02 1.48 -8.86
N GLU A 160 13.65 2.12 -9.84
CA GLU A 160 15.03 2.58 -9.74
C GLU A 160 15.03 3.75 -8.77
N GLU A 161 15.60 3.50 -7.60
CA GLU A 161 15.64 4.46 -6.51
C GLU A 161 16.87 5.32 -6.67
N ASP A 162 16.63 6.61 -6.89
CA ASP A 162 17.67 7.59 -7.00
C ASP A 162 18.02 8.10 -5.61
N CYS A 163 18.99 7.44 -4.96
CA CYS A 163 19.37 7.70 -3.58
C CYS A 163 20.80 8.21 -3.46
N ILE A 164 20.99 9.17 -2.56
CA ILE A 164 22.29 9.66 -2.12
C ILE A 164 22.51 9.18 -0.69
N SER A 165 23.59 8.43 -0.48
CA SER A 165 24.00 7.93 0.83
C SER A 165 24.69 9.01 1.65
N PHE A 166 24.52 8.96 2.96
CA PHE A 166 25.20 9.83 3.92
C PHE A 166 25.33 9.13 5.28
N ASN A 167 26.19 9.65 6.15
CA ASN A 167 26.44 9.06 7.45
C ASN A 167 25.73 9.84 8.59
N PRO A 168 24.72 9.24 9.26
CA PRO A 168 23.99 9.91 10.35
C PRO A 168 24.86 10.30 11.56
N SER A 169 26.01 9.65 11.75
CA SER A 169 26.90 9.96 12.87
C SER A 169 27.75 11.22 12.62
N THR A 170 28.07 11.52 11.36
CA THR A 170 28.94 12.64 10.97
C THR A 170 28.19 13.85 10.45
N VAL A 171 26.88 13.73 10.14
CA VAL A 171 26.07 14.87 9.75
C VAL A 171 26.04 15.96 10.83
N THR A 172 26.19 17.20 10.37
CA THR A 172 26.18 18.41 11.20
C THR A 172 25.37 19.51 10.53
N VAL A 173 24.93 20.50 11.31
CA VAL A 173 24.28 21.71 10.80
C VAL A 173 25.34 22.81 10.71
N LYS A 174 25.51 23.42 9.54
CA LYS A 174 26.39 24.57 9.31
C LYS A 174 25.59 25.76 8.80
N ASN A 175 26.04 26.96 9.14
CA ASN A 175 25.54 28.19 8.53
C ASN A 175 26.46 28.54 7.35
N LEU A 176 25.91 28.58 6.15
CA LEU A 176 26.60 28.91 4.91
C LEU A 176 25.92 30.15 4.31
N ASP A 177 26.56 31.31 4.45
CA ASP A 177 26.06 32.60 3.96
C ASP A 177 24.63 32.91 4.42
N GLY A 178 24.34 32.72 5.72
CA GLY A 178 23.02 32.96 6.30
C GLY A 178 22.02 31.81 6.10
N ARG A 179 22.43 30.71 5.44
CA ARG A 179 21.58 29.54 5.21
C ARG A 179 22.02 28.36 6.07
N TRP A 180 21.16 27.95 6.98
CA TRP A 180 21.36 26.76 7.80
C TRP A 180 21.18 25.51 6.94
N THR A 181 22.22 24.69 6.87
CA THR A 181 22.28 23.52 5.99
C THR A 181 22.79 22.32 6.76
N ILE A 182 22.12 21.17 6.63
CA ILE A 182 22.65 19.88 7.08
C ILE A 182 23.66 19.40 6.05
N VAL A 183 24.87 19.06 6.52
CA VAL A 183 25.99 18.64 5.69
C VAL A 183 26.61 17.35 6.21
N ASP A 184 27.12 16.53 5.31
CA ASP A 184 27.98 15.37 5.62
C ASP A 184 29.33 15.54 4.92
N GLY A 185 30.38 15.85 5.69
CA GLY A 185 31.66 16.26 5.12
C GLY A 185 31.51 17.48 4.20
N ASN A 186 31.75 17.26 2.90
CA ASN A 186 31.62 18.28 1.83
C ASN A 186 30.27 18.21 1.09
N HIS A 187 29.39 17.27 1.44
CA HIS A 187 28.11 17.10 0.78
C HIS A 187 27.01 17.92 1.48
N LEU A 188 26.44 18.88 0.76
CA LEU A 188 25.29 19.67 1.23
C LEU A 188 24.00 18.90 0.98
N MET A 189 23.19 18.70 2.02
CA MET A 189 22.03 17.80 1.93
C MET A 189 20.68 18.53 1.99
N PHE A 190 20.43 19.24 3.09
CA PHE A 190 19.12 19.84 3.37
C PHE A 190 19.32 21.29 3.78
N ASN A 191 18.72 22.21 3.04
CA ASN A 191 18.80 23.64 3.29
C ASN A 191 17.51 24.13 3.96
N PHE A 192 17.67 24.89 5.04
CA PHE A 192 16.58 25.39 5.87
C PHE A 192 16.47 26.92 5.83
N GLY A 193 17.17 27.56 4.89
CA GLY A 193 17.27 29.02 4.82
C GLY A 193 17.68 29.62 6.18
N PRO A 194 16.97 30.64 6.69
CA PRO A 194 17.29 31.25 7.98
C PRO A 194 16.88 30.40 9.20
N ASN A 195 16.17 29.28 9.02
CA ASN A 195 15.50 28.55 10.10
C ASN A 195 16.44 27.57 10.85
N ARG A 196 17.30 28.13 11.71
CA ARG A 196 18.24 27.35 12.54
C ARG A 196 17.57 26.24 13.35
N THR A 197 16.43 26.54 13.99
CA THR A 197 15.74 25.63 14.90
C THR A 197 15.22 24.39 14.16
N GLU A 198 14.67 24.59 12.97
CA GLU A 198 14.19 23.51 12.11
C GLU A 198 15.33 22.63 11.60
N ALA A 199 16.47 23.24 11.22
CA ALA A 199 17.67 22.49 10.85
C ALA A 199 18.17 21.60 12.00
N LEU A 200 18.19 22.11 13.24
CA LEU A 200 18.56 21.34 14.42
C LEU A 200 17.54 20.23 14.75
N GLN A 201 16.25 20.49 14.54
CA GLN A 201 15.20 19.49 14.72
C GLN A 201 15.32 18.36 13.69
N ALA A 202 15.51 18.68 12.40
CA ALA A 202 15.73 17.70 11.35
C ALA A 202 17.02 16.88 11.60
N LEU A 203 18.11 17.51 12.05
CA LEU A 203 19.32 16.79 12.46
C LEU A 203 19.04 15.79 13.58
N ARG A 204 18.23 16.18 14.58
CA ARG A 204 17.83 15.30 15.69
C ARG A 204 17.03 14.10 15.18
N ILE A 205 16.10 14.31 14.26
CA ILE A 205 15.30 13.25 13.63
C ILE A 205 16.18 12.27 12.85
N ILE A 206 17.07 12.77 11.99
CA ILE A 206 18.01 11.97 11.20
C ILE A 206 18.88 11.09 12.11
N LYS A 207 19.42 11.67 13.20
CA LYS A 207 20.25 10.94 14.17
C LYS A 207 19.45 9.91 14.97
N HIS A 208 18.24 10.27 15.41
CA HIS A 208 17.36 9.38 16.17
C HIS A 208 17.02 8.11 15.39
N TYR A 209 16.56 8.26 14.15
CA TYR A 209 16.20 7.12 13.30
C TYR A 209 17.40 6.47 12.60
N ARG A 210 18.57 7.08 12.64
CA ARG A 210 19.80 6.64 11.95
C ARG A 210 19.60 6.54 10.43
N MET A 211 18.93 7.53 9.86
CA MET A 211 18.73 7.62 8.42
C MET A 211 20.08 7.80 7.73
N ASN A 212 20.31 7.05 6.65
CA ASN A 212 21.60 7.02 5.95
C ASN A 212 21.49 7.09 4.42
N SER A 213 20.28 7.32 3.90
CA SER A 213 20.06 7.57 2.48
C SER A 213 18.91 8.54 2.30
N SER A 214 19.08 9.51 1.40
CA SER A 214 18.03 10.41 0.93
C SER A 214 17.73 10.08 -0.51
N CYS A 215 16.46 9.84 -0.84
CA CYS A 215 16.04 9.33 -2.13
C CYS A 215 15.00 10.26 -2.76
N PHE A 216 15.02 10.31 -4.09
CA PHE A 216 14.31 11.32 -4.87
C PHE A 216 13.48 10.70 -6.00
N VAL A 217 12.41 11.40 -6.36
CA VAL A 217 11.62 11.15 -7.57
C VAL A 217 11.55 12.46 -8.34
N GLY A 218 12.07 12.50 -9.57
CA GLY A 218 11.97 13.67 -10.45
C GLY A 218 13.11 14.69 -10.34
N ARG A 219 14.36 14.28 -10.07
CA ARG A 219 15.49 15.24 -10.10
C ARG A 219 15.65 15.86 -11.51
N PRO A 220 16.06 17.14 -11.63
CA PRO A 220 16.64 18.00 -10.59
C PRO A 220 15.63 18.68 -9.64
N ASP A 221 14.34 18.71 -9.96
CA ASP A 221 13.26 19.31 -9.14
C ASP A 221 12.31 18.21 -8.61
N PRO A 222 12.72 17.51 -7.53
CA PRO A 222 12.02 16.31 -7.10
C PRO A 222 10.61 16.63 -6.59
N SER A 223 9.60 15.97 -7.13
CA SER A 223 8.22 16.05 -6.61
C SER A 223 8.00 15.20 -5.36
N PHE A 224 8.90 14.26 -5.07
CA PHE A 224 8.82 13.42 -3.89
C PHE A 224 10.21 13.05 -3.38
N GLN A 225 10.39 13.20 -2.07
CA GLN A 225 11.62 12.88 -1.36
C GLN A 225 11.31 12.03 -0.13
N TYR A 226 12.21 11.09 0.17
CA TYR A 226 12.09 10.22 1.33
C TYR A 226 13.47 9.83 1.84
N LEU A 227 13.52 9.32 3.08
CA LEU A 227 14.76 8.86 3.70
C LEU A 227 14.65 7.39 4.09
N LEU A 228 15.78 6.70 4.07
CA LEU A 228 15.88 5.28 4.41
C LEU A 228 16.95 5.03 5.46
N VAL A 229 16.82 3.88 6.12
CA VAL A 229 17.77 3.27 7.05
C VAL A 229 18.17 1.92 6.47
N ASN A 230 19.39 1.82 5.92
CA ASN A 230 19.89 0.60 5.28
C ASN A 230 18.92 0.03 4.22
N GLY A 231 18.39 0.90 3.37
CA GLY A 231 17.44 0.53 2.32
C GLY A 231 16.02 0.21 2.79
N ARG A 232 15.67 0.52 4.05
CA ARG A 232 14.33 0.29 4.63
C ARG A 232 13.73 1.58 5.18
N ALA A 233 12.40 1.61 5.29
CA ALA A 233 11.70 2.69 5.97
C ALA A 233 12.18 2.87 7.43
N PRO A 234 12.37 4.11 7.91
CA PRO A 234 12.54 4.41 9.33
C PRO A 234 11.37 3.84 10.15
N GLN A 235 11.65 3.38 11.37
CA GLN A 235 10.66 2.76 12.25
C GLN A 235 10.79 3.29 13.68
N GLY A 236 9.65 3.35 14.38
CA GLY A 236 9.59 3.74 15.79
C GLY A 236 8.92 5.09 15.98
N ASN A 237 9.02 5.61 17.20
CA ASN A 237 8.40 6.86 17.59
C ASN A 237 9.43 7.81 18.21
N MET A 238 9.26 9.10 17.96
CA MET A 238 10.04 10.16 18.59
C MET A 238 9.07 11.17 19.21
N PRO A 239 9.27 11.57 20.48
CA PRO A 239 8.43 12.58 21.10
C PRO A 239 8.50 13.92 20.36
N GLY A 240 7.34 14.58 20.19
CA GLY A 240 7.24 15.89 19.55
C GLY A 240 7.28 15.85 18.01
N GLU A 241 7.10 14.68 17.39
CA GLU A 241 6.92 14.58 15.94
C GLU A 241 5.57 15.13 15.49
N ASP A 242 5.58 15.81 14.34
CA ASP A 242 4.38 16.24 13.64
C ASP A 242 4.15 15.34 12.42
N CYS A 243 3.25 14.36 12.54
CA CYS A 243 3.00 13.36 11.51
C CYS A 243 1.51 13.24 11.16
N VAL A 244 1.25 13.08 9.87
CA VAL A 244 -0.04 12.68 9.33
C VAL A 244 0.02 11.21 8.94
N SER A 245 -0.92 10.42 9.45
CA SER A 245 -1.04 9.00 9.12
C SER A 245 -1.80 8.78 7.82
N PHE A 246 -1.38 7.80 7.04
CA PHE A 246 -2.11 7.28 5.89
C PHE A 246 -1.96 5.76 5.83
N ASN A 247 -2.89 5.07 5.20
CA ASN A 247 -2.86 3.62 5.06
C ASN A 247 -2.31 3.25 3.67
N PRO A 248 -1.09 2.70 3.59
CA PRO A 248 -0.50 2.33 2.32
C PRO A 248 -1.28 1.24 1.59
N ASN A 249 -2.25 0.56 2.20
CA ASN A 249 -3.09 -0.43 1.49
C ASN A 249 -4.25 0.21 0.74
N SER A 250 -4.82 1.31 1.25
CA SER A 250 -5.96 2.02 0.66
C SER A 250 -5.57 3.23 -0.19
N ILE A 251 -4.29 3.60 -0.25
CA ILE A 251 -3.87 4.70 -1.13
C ILE A 251 -4.15 4.40 -2.61
N GLU A 252 -4.48 5.44 -3.36
CA GLU A 252 -4.73 5.43 -4.79
C GLU A 252 -4.06 6.62 -5.48
N VAL A 253 -3.63 6.44 -6.73
CA VAL A 253 -3.20 7.54 -7.60
C VAL A 253 -4.41 8.02 -8.40
N ARG A 254 -4.81 9.27 -8.24
CA ARG A 254 -5.97 9.86 -8.91
C ARG A 254 -5.61 11.18 -9.58
N ASN A 255 -6.16 11.42 -10.76
CA ASN A 255 -6.20 12.76 -11.34
C ASN A 255 -7.43 13.49 -10.81
N ILE A 256 -7.21 14.60 -10.11
CA ILE A 256 -8.27 15.42 -9.51
C ILE A 256 -8.03 16.85 -9.97
N GLY A 257 -8.92 17.37 -10.82
CA GLY A 257 -8.83 18.73 -11.33
C GLY A 257 -7.58 19.00 -12.18
N GLY A 258 -7.07 18.00 -12.90
CA GLY A 258 -5.84 18.12 -13.71
C GLY A 258 -4.55 17.87 -12.93
N SER A 259 -4.62 17.66 -11.61
CA SER A 259 -3.45 17.33 -10.78
C SER A 259 -3.45 15.86 -10.39
N TRP A 260 -2.29 15.21 -10.53
CA TRP A 260 -2.06 13.84 -10.08
C TRP A 260 -1.74 13.82 -8.59
N LYS A 261 -2.54 13.08 -7.84
CA LYS A 261 -2.44 13.01 -6.38
C LYS A 261 -2.40 11.57 -5.91
N ILE A 262 -1.71 11.34 -4.80
CA ILE A 262 -1.88 10.13 -3.99
C ILE A 262 -2.87 10.46 -2.89
N VAL A 263 -3.99 9.75 -2.86
CA VAL A 263 -5.06 9.95 -1.88
C VAL A 263 -5.24 8.70 -1.02
N ASP A 264 -5.73 8.88 0.19
CA ASP A 264 -6.21 7.81 1.07
C ASP A 264 -7.66 8.12 1.45
N GLY A 265 -8.60 7.42 0.81
CA GLY A 265 -10.03 7.77 0.90
C GLY A 265 -10.31 9.19 0.41
N SER A 266 -10.80 10.05 1.32
CA SER A 266 -11.04 11.47 1.04
C SER A 266 -9.84 12.38 1.32
N HIS A 267 -8.77 11.85 1.92
CA HIS A 267 -7.60 12.63 2.31
C HIS A 267 -6.56 12.69 1.18
N TRP A 268 -6.09 13.89 0.84
CA TRP A 268 -4.96 14.06 -0.07
C TRP A 268 -3.66 13.88 0.70
N VAL A 269 -2.87 12.89 0.31
CA VAL A 269 -1.60 12.54 0.98
C VAL A 269 -0.43 13.24 0.30
N PHE A 270 -0.36 13.21 -1.04
CA PHE A 270 0.68 13.86 -1.85
C PHE A 270 0.12 14.40 -3.15
N ASP A 271 0.72 15.47 -3.66
CA ASP A 271 0.34 16.15 -4.90
C ASP A 271 1.53 16.30 -5.83
N PHE A 272 1.36 15.95 -7.10
CA PHE A 272 2.42 15.88 -8.10
C PHE A 272 2.15 16.84 -9.27
N GLY A 273 1.10 17.65 -9.23
CA GLY A 273 0.77 18.54 -10.34
C GLY A 273 0.49 17.73 -11.61
N SER A 274 1.07 18.15 -12.73
CA SER A 274 0.99 17.43 -14.01
C SER A 274 1.90 16.19 -14.10
N LYS A 275 2.71 15.88 -13.08
CA LYS A 275 3.76 14.84 -13.13
C LYS A 275 3.19 13.44 -12.81
N GLU A 276 2.42 12.85 -13.74
CA GLU A 276 1.78 11.53 -13.57
C GLU A 276 2.78 10.42 -13.23
N ASP A 277 3.86 10.32 -14.00
CA ASP A 277 4.86 9.24 -13.86
C ASP A 277 5.54 9.29 -12.48
N GLU A 278 5.77 10.49 -11.97
CA GLU A 278 6.35 10.70 -10.65
C GLU A 278 5.35 10.33 -9.54
N ALA A 279 4.06 10.65 -9.70
CA ALA A 279 3.02 10.21 -8.77
C ALA A 279 2.93 8.68 -8.70
N ARG A 280 3.00 8.00 -9.85
CA ARG A 280 2.98 6.54 -9.93
C ARG A 280 4.25 5.93 -9.36
N LYS A 281 5.42 6.54 -9.59
CA LYS A 281 6.69 6.10 -9.02
C LYS A 281 6.70 6.25 -7.50
N ALA A 282 6.26 7.39 -6.97
CA ALA A 282 6.14 7.63 -5.54
C ALA A 282 5.14 6.66 -4.88
N PHE A 283 4.00 6.38 -5.52
CA PHE A 283 3.05 5.37 -5.07
C PHE A 283 3.71 3.98 -4.94
N ALA A 284 4.48 3.56 -5.94
CA ALA A 284 5.19 2.29 -5.92
C ALA A 284 6.25 2.26 -4.80
N ILE A 285 6.97 3.36 -4.56
CA ILE A 285 7.94 3.51 -3.45
C ILE A 285 7.23 3.39 -2.10
N ILE A 286 6.10 4.07 -1.91
CA ILE A 286 5.31 4.02 -0.67
C ILE A 286 4.85 2.59 -0.37
N LYS A 287 4.38 1.86 -1.39
CA LYS A 287 4.00 0.45 -1.27
C LYS A 287 5.22 -0.44 -0.97
N LYS A 288 6.33 -0.24 -1.69
CA LYS A 288 7.58 -1.03 -1.54
C LYS A 288 8.13 -0.93 -0.12
N HIS A 289 8.25 0.29 0.39
CA HIS A 289 8.79 0.52 1.73
C HIS A 289 7.76 0.35 2.83
N GLY A 290 6.46 0.43 2.51
CA GLY A 290 5.35 0.30 3.44
C GLY A 290 5.25 1.47 4.40
N PHE A 291 5.49 2.70 3.93
CA PHE A 291 5.33 3.90 4.74
C PHE A 291 3.86 4.07 5.19
N THR A 292 3.66 4.54 6.41
CA THR A 292 2.33 4.74 7.04
C THR A 292 2.14 6.15 7.57
N ARG A 293 3.21 6.95 7.60
CA ARG A 293 3.21 8.31 8.14
C ARG A 293 4.06 9.22 7.27
N SER A 294 3.53 10.41 7.01
CA SER A 294 4.27 11.55 6.46
C SER A 294 4.48 12.54 7.60
N CYS A 295 5.74 12.92 7.86
CA CYS A 295 6.12 13.73 9.00
C CYS A 295 6.86 14.99 8.55
N PHE A 296 6.69 16.06 9.32
CA PHE A 296 7.03 17.42 8.91
C PHE A 296 7.82 18.16 9.99
N VAL A 297 8.65 19.11 9.57
CA VAL A 297 9.27 20.12 10.43
C VAL A 297 8.94 21.48 9.83
N GLY A 298 8.28 22.36 10.60
CA GLY A 298 8.01 23.74 10.19
C GLY A 298 6.70 23.98 9.41
N ARG A 299 5.61 23.24 9.69
CA ARG A 299 4.31 23.53 9.05
C ARG A 299 3.81 24.95 9.39
N PRO A 300 3.10 25.66 8.48
CA PRO A 300 2.47 25.15 7.26
C PRO A 300 3.38 25.01 6.02
N ASP A 301 4.57 25.62 6.01
CA ASP A 301 5.54 25.51 4.92
C ASP A 301 6.79 24.74 5.38
N PRO A 302 6.70 23.40 5.44
CA PRO A 302 7.71 22.58 6.11
C PRO A 302 9.06 22.59 5.37
N SER A 303 10.11 22.96 6.08
CA SER A 303 11.50 22.94 5.59
C SER A 303 12.11 21.54 5.54
N PHE A 304 11.47 20.54 6.16
CA PHE A 304 11.89 19.15 6.08
C PHE A 304 10.70 18.20 6.18
N GLN A 305 10.73 17.16 5.34
CA GLN A 305 9.72 16.12 5.29
C GLN A 305 10.39 14.74 5.24
N TYR A 306 9.76 13.75 5.87
CA TYR A 306 10.20 12.36 5.81
C TYR A 306 9.03 11.41 6.00
N LEU A 307 9.20 10.17 5.56
CA LEU A 307 8.22 9.11 5.77
C LEU A 307 8.75 8.04 6.73
N LYS A 308 7.85 7.42 7.48
CA LYS A 308 8.17 6.31 8.40
C LYS A 308 7.05 5.29 8.52
N LYS A 309 7.33 4.22 9.26
CA LYS A 309 6.36 3.21 9.72
C LYS A 309 5.84 3.51 11.12
#